data_AF-A0ABC8T3R7-F1
#
_entry.id   AF-A0ABC8T3R7-F1
#
_cell.length_a   1.000
_cell.length_b   1.000
_cell.length_c   1.000
_cell.angle_alpha   90.00
_cell.angle_beta   90.00
_cell.angle_gamma   90.00
#
_symmetry.space_group_name_H-M   'P 1'
#
loop_
_entity.id
_entity.type
_entity.pdbx_description
1 polymer ?
#
loop_
_entity_poly.entity_id
_entity_poly.type
_entity_poly.pdbx_seq_one_letter_code
_entity_poly.pdbx_strand_id
1 'polypeptide(L)'
;MSIVPKETIEVIAQSIGINNLDPDLLPALASDVEYRVREIMQEAIKCMRHSKRTTLTADDVDSAFNLRNVEPIYGFASGDPLRFKRATGHKDLFYVDDKGLEFKDVIEAPLPKAPLDTAVVAHWLAIDGVQPAIPENAPIEALAVPSDIKKSEYKEDGISVDIKLPVKHVLSRELQLYFEKITELTVTRSNSILFKEALVSLATDSGLHPLVPYFTYFVADEVSQNLSNYHLLFALMRIVWSLLRNPHLHIEPYLHQLMPSVITCLVAKRLGNKISDNHWELRNVAANLVASVCKRYGHVYHNLQPRLTRTLLHAFLDPTKALPQHYGAVQGLAALGPSVVSLRHSLPSTIISLYLCVCVERESVCACLCLVCNRLNIRRQQLGRY
;
A
#
# COMPACT_ATOMS: atom_id res chain seq x y z
N MET A 1 -42.24 -19.68 30.45
CA MET A 1 -42.42 -18.98 31.73
C MET A 1 -41.90 -17.57 31.54
N SER A 2 -42.71 -16.56 31.88
CA SER A 2 -42.30 -15.15 31.81
C SER A 2 -41.13 -14.90 32.75
N ILE A 3 -40.14 -14.12 32.32
CA ILE A 3 -39.01 -13.68 33.14
C ILE A 3 -39.43 -12.53 34.09
N VAL A 4 -40.47 -11.79 33.72
CA VAL A 4 -40.99 -10.66 34.51
C VAL A 4 -41.72 -11.19 35.76
N PRO A 5 -41.34 -10.76 36.98
CA PRO A 5 -42.01 -11.18 38.20
C PRO A 5 -43.43 -10.62 38.28
N LYS A 6 -44.37 -11.42 38.78
CA LYS A 6 -45.77 -10.99 38.95
C LYS A 6 -45.89 -9.83 39.94
N GLU A 7 -45.05 -9.84 40.96
CA GLU A 7 -44.96 -8.81 42.01
C GLU A 7 -44.70 -7.42 41.42
N THR A 8 -43.89 -7.28 40.38
CA THR A 8 -43.67 -5.96 39.74
C THR A 8 -44.94 -5.38 39.11
N ILE A 9 -45.82 -6.22 38.57
CA ILE A 9 -47.08 -5.77 37.96
C ILE A 9 -48.06 -5.33 39.05
N GLU A 10 -48.12 -6.07 40.16
CA GLU A 10 -48.95 -5.72 41.31
C GLU A 10 -48.52 -4.38 41.93
N VAL A 11 -47.21 -4.15 42.08
CA VAL A 11 -46.67 -2.88 42.60
C VAL A 11 -47.02 -1.70 41.69
N ILE A 12 -46.96 -1.87 40.36
CA ILE A 12 -47.37 -0.83 39.39
C ILE A 12 -48.88 -0.59 39.45
N ALA A 13 -49.70 -1.62 39.67
CA ALA A 13 -51.14 -1.44 39.81
C ALA A 13 -51.53 -0.72 41.10
N GLN A 14 -50.84 -1.01 42.20
CA GLN A 14 -51.02 -0.32 43.48
C GLN A 14 -50.62 1.16 43.38
N SER A 15 -49.59 1.52 42.59
CA SER A 15 -49.20 2.92 42.40
C SER A 15 -50.27 3.74 41.65
N ILE A 16 -51.08 3.07 40.82
CA ILE A 16 -52.25 3.65 40.12
C ILE A 16 -53.50 3.68 41.03
N GLY A 17 -53.48 2.96 42.16
CA GLY A 17 -54.60 2.88 43.12
C GLY A 17 -55.52 1.67 42.93
N ILE A 18 -55.11 0.65 42.16
CA ILE A 18 -55.86 -0.60 41.97
C ILE A 18 -55.34 -1.63 42.96
N ASN A 19 -56.11 -1.91 44.01
CA ASN A 19 -55.65 -2.75 45.11
C ASN A 19 -55.82 -4.26 44.87
N ASN A 20 -56.81 -4.68 44.08
CA ASN A 20 -57.09 -6.09 43.80
C ASN A 20 -57.18 -6.33 42.30
N LEU A 21 -56.19 -7.04 41.75
CA LEU A 21 -56.17 -7.57 40.39
C LEU A 21 -56.54 -9.06 40.41
N ASP A 22 -57.21 -9.52 39.36
CA ASP A 22 -57.48 -10.94 39.17
C ASP A 22 -56.16 -11.71 38.94
N PRO A 23 -55.83 -12.75 39.73
CA PRO A 23 -54.58 -13.50 39.60
C PRO A 23 -54.34 -14.14 38.23
N ASP A 24 -55.41 -14.36 37.44
CA ASP A 24 -55.31 -14.92 36.10
C ASP A 24 -54.85 -13.90 35.05
N LEU A 25 -55.00 -12.60 35.31
CA LEU A 25 -54.57 -11.51 34.40
C LEU A 25 -53.06 -11.26 34.46
N LEU A 26 -52.45 -11.44 35.64
CA LEU A 26 -51.02 -11.22 35.88
C LEU A 26 -50.09 -11.97 34.90
N PRO A 27 -50.25 -13.30 34.65
CA PRO A 27 -49.39 -14.01 33.71
C PRO A 27 -49.59 -13.56 32.26
N ALA A 28 -50.82 -13.18 31.87
CA ALA A 28 -51.11 -12.70 30.52
C ALA A 28 -50.43 -11.35 30.25
N LEU A 29 -50.57 -10.39 31.18
CA LEU A 29 -49.93 -9.08 31.07
C LEU A 29 -48.40 -9.18 31.08
N ALA A 30 -47.83 -10.04 31.93
CA ALA A 30 -46.39 -10.28 31.98
C ALA A 30 -45.87 -10.79 30.63
N SER A 31 -46.60 -11.70 29.97
CA SER A 31 -46.21 -12.24 28.66
C SER A 31 -46.29 -11.21 27.53
N ASP A 32 -47.28 -10.30 27.57
CA ASP A 32 -47.41 -9.24 26.57
C ASP A 32 -46.32 -8.17 26.72
N VAL A 33 -46.01 -7.75 27.95
CA VAL A 33 -44.91 -6.82 28.24
C VAL A 33 -43.58 -7.39 27.77
N GLU A 34 -43.31 -8.67 28.03
CA GLU A 34 -42.09 -9.33 27.57
C GLU A 34 -42.00 -9.36 26.04
N TYR A 35 -43.12 -9.61 25.36
CA TYR A 35 -43.18 -9.56 23.90
C TYR A 35 -42.84 -8.16 23.36
N ARG A 36 -43.41 -7.10 23.95
CA ARG A 36 -43.12 -5.71 23.57
C ARG A 36 -41.66 -5.32 23.80
N VAL A 37 -41.08 -5.72 24.94
CA VAL A 37 -39.65 -5.46 25.22
C VAL A 37 -38.77 -6.16 24.20
N ARG A 38 -39.04 -7.43 23.87
CA ARG A 38 -38.29 -8.18 22.85
C ARG A 38 -38.41 -7.54 21.48
N GLU A 39 -39.60 -7.06 21.12
CA GLU A 39 -39.87 -6.37 19.85
C GLU A 39 -39.01 -5.10 19.71
N ILE A 40 -38.98 -4.24 20.73
CA ILE A 40 -38.16 -3.01 20.75
C ILE A 40 -36.67 -3.35 20.71
N MET A 41 -36.23 -4.35 21.49
CA MET A 41 -34.82 -4.76 21.52
C MET A 41 -34.34 -5.32 20.17
N GLN A 42 -35.20 -6.06 19.45
CA GLN A 42 -34.86 -6.53 18.11
C GLN A 42 -34.62 -5.38 17.12
N GLU A 43 -35.32 -4.26 17.27
CA GLU A 43 -35.14 -3.09 16.42
C GLU A 43 -33.94 -2.25 16.80
N ALA A 44 -33.68 -2.11 18.10
CA ALA A 44 -32.46 -1.49 18.58
C ALA A 44 -31.22 -2.24 18.07
N ILE A 45 -31.24 -3.59 18.06
CA ILE A 45 -30.15 -4.41 17.50
C ILE A 45 -29.97 -4.17 16.00
N LYS A 46 -31.07 -3.97 15.24
CA LYS A 46 -30.98 -3.62 13.82
C LYS A 46 -30.31 -2.25 13.64
N CYS A 47 -30.72 -1.24 14.42
CA CYS A 47 -30.13 0.10 14.39
C CYS A 47 -28.62 0.07 14.75
N MET A 48 -28.25 -0.72 15.77
CA MET A 48 -26.86 -0.94 16.18
C MET A 48 -26.02 -1.55 15.04
N ARG A 49 -26.54 -2.60 14.38
CA ARG A 49 -25.85 -3.25 13.25
C ARG A 49 -25.72 -2.32 12.05
N HIS A 50 -26.74 -1.52 11.75
CA HIS A 50 -26.66 -0.50 10.71
C HIS A 50 -25.64 0.59 11.01
N SER A 51 -25.42 0.88 12.30
CA SER A 51 -24.38 1.79 12.78
C SER A 51 -22.98 1.17 12.81
N LYS A 52 -22.81 -0.10 12.38
CA LYS A 52 -21.56 -0.87 12.39
C LYS A 52 -20.91 -1.00 13.79
N ARG A 53 -21.73 -0.95 14.84
CA ARG A 53 -21.29 -1.13 16.24
C ARG A 53 -21.67 -2.53 16.73
N THR A 54 -20.93 -3.03 17.72
CA THR A 54 -21.24 -4.29 18.41
C THR A 54 -21.81 -4.06 19.81
N THR A 55 -21.69 -2.85 20.34
CA THR A 55 -22.23 -2.42 21.62
C THR A 55 -23.52 -1.64 21.40
N LEU A 56 -24.59 -2.04 22.10
CA LEU A 56 -25.90 -1.37 22.04
C LEU A 56 -25.88 -0.13 22.93
N THR A 57 -26.28 1.00 22.38
CA THR A 57 -26.33 2.30 23.07
C THR A 57 -27.77 2.77 23.30
N ALA A 58 -27.99 3.72 24.21
CA ALA A 58 -29.31 4.30 24.47
C ALA A 58 -29.93 4.91 23.19
N ASP A 59 -29.10 5.59 22.37
CA ASP A 59 -29.52 6.17 21.09
C ASP A 59 -30.10 5.13 20.11
N ASP A 60 -29.62 3.89 20.15
CA ASP A 60 -30.15 2.81 19.29
C ASP A 60 -31.56 2.40 19.74
N VAL A 61 -31.86 2.48 21.04
CA VAL A 61 -33.18 2.21 21.62
C VAL A 61 -34.13 3.39 21.36
N ASP A 62 -33.66 4.62 21.49
CA ASP A 62 -34.44 5.82 21.16
C ASP A 62 -34.85 5.84 19.68
N SER A 63 -33.93 5.41 18.80
CA SER A 63 -34.22 5.20 17.38
C SER A 63 -35.30 4.13 17.18
N ALA A 64 -35.27 3.04 17.96
CA ALA A 64 -36.30 2.00 17.90
C ALA A 64 -37.68 2.50 18.39
N PHE A 65 -37.73 3.32 19.45
CA PHE A 65 -38.97 3.94 19.90
C PHE A 65 -39.60 4.82 18.83
N ASN A 66 -38.80 5.65 18.16
CA ASN A 66 -39.25 6.49 17.06
C ASN A 66 -39.81 5.67 15.89
N LEU A 67 -39.18 4.54 15.55
CA LEU A 67 -39.67 3.64 14.49
C LEU A 67 -41.02 2.99 14.85
N ARG A 68 -41.28 2.75 16.13
CA ARG A 68 -42.52 2.15 16.63
C ARG A 68 -43.59 3.14 17.03
N ASN A 69 -43.33 4.44 16.87
CA ASN A 69 -44.20 5.52 17.34
C ASN A 69 -44.52 5.39 18.84
N VAL A 70 -43.55 4.91 19.63
CA VAL A 70 -43.61 4.91 21.09
C VAL A 70 -43.04 6.25 21.58
N GLU A 71 -43.60 6.79 22.65
CA GLU A 71 -43.12 8.02 23.26
C GLU A 71 -41.65 7.87 23.72
N PRO A 72 -40.76 8.80 23.34
CA PRO A 72 -39.35 8.71 23.70
C PRO A 72 -39.16 8.94 25.21
N ILE A 73 -38.23 8.19 25.80
CA ILE A 73 -37.93 8.26 27.23
C ILE A 73 -36.72 9.17 27.44
N TYR A 74 -36.95 10.34 28.02
CA TYR A 74 -35.89 11.31 28.27
C TYR A 74 -35.09 11.00 29.56
N GLY A 75 -33.85 11.48 29.62
CA GLY A 75 -32.98 11.39 30.81
C GLY A 75 -31.84 10.37 30.74
N PHE A 76 -31.65 9.69 29.60
CA PHE A 76 -30.64 8.64 29.42
C PHE A 76 -29.43 9.03 28.55
N ALA A 77 -29.29 10.32 28.21
CA ALA A 77 -28.17 10.83 27.41
C ALA A 77 -26.89 11.09 28.22
N SER A 78 -26.96 10.98 29.56
CA SER A 78 -25.84 11.20 30.47
C SER A 78 -24.81 10.08 30.33
N GLY A 79 -23.52 10.43 30.26
CA GLY A 79 -22.43 9.44 30.24
C GLY A 79 -22.23 8.71 31.58
N ASP A 80 -22.89 9.16 32.65
CA ASP A 80 -22.80 8.55 33.96
C ASP A 80 -23.75 7.35 34.09
N PRO A 81 -23.25 6.18 34.51
CA PRO A 81 -24.10 5.01 34.70
C PRO A 81 -25.04 5.19 35.89
N LEU A 82 -26.30 4.81 35.71
CA LEU A 82 -27.31 4.80 36.77
C LEU A 82 -26.88 3.90 37.93
N ARG A 83 -26.92 4.44 39.16
CA ARG A 83 -26.55 3.73 40.39
C ARG A 83 -27.79 3.26 41.13
N PHE A 84 -28.13 1.99 40.95
CA PHE A 84 -29.21 1.34 41.70
C PHE A 84 -28.74 1.00 43.13
N LYS A 85 -29.42 1.54 44.14
CA LYS A 85 -29.20 1.21 45.56
C LYS A 85 -30.39 0.40 46.11
N ARG A 86 -30.10 -0.51 47.04
CA ARG A 86 -31.13 -1.27 47.75
C ARG A 86 -31.71 -0.43 48.88
N ALA A 87 -33.03 -0.48 49.05
CA ALA A 87 -33.69 0.16 50.18
C ALA A 87 -33.37 -0.58 51.49
N THR A 88 -33.13 0.18 52.56
CA THR A 88 -32.86 -0.39 53.88
C THR A 88 -34.14 -1.01 54.45
N GLY A 89 -34.13 -2.34 54.65
CA GLY A 89 -35.25 -3.07 55.26
C GLY A 89 -36.02 -4.00 54.30
N HIS A 90 -35.84 -3.88 52.98
CA HIS A 90 -36.47 -4.76 51.98
C HIS A 90 -35.41 -5.32 51.03
N LYS A 91 -35.41 -6.64 50.82
CA LYS A 91 -34.39 -7.32 49.98
C LYS A 91 -34.60 -7.09 48.48
N ASP A 92 -35.84 -6.82 48.08
CA ASP A 92 -36.25 -6.83 46.67
C ASP A 92 -36.58 -5.44 46.12
N LEU A 93 -36.44 -4.39 46.95
CA LEU A 93 -36.71 -3.01 46.56
C LEU A 93 -35.42 -2.26 46.23
N PHE A 94 -35.34 -1.77 45.00
CA PHE A 94 -34.25 -0.94 44.49
C PHE A 94 -34.77 0.45 44.15
N TYR A 95 -33.97 1.47 44.42
CA TYR A 95 -34.24 2.85 44.02
C TYR A 95 -33.01 3.44 43.32
N VAL A 96 -33.24 4.46 42.51
CA VAL A 96 -32.18 5.22 41.83
C VAL A 96 -31.68 6.31 42.78
N ASP A 97 -30.38 6.31 43.06
CA ASP A 97 -29.75 7.29 43.94
C ASP A 97 -29.46 8.59 43.20
N ASP A 98 -30.44 9.49 43.21
CA ASP A 98 -30.30 10.82 42.62
C ASP A 98 -29.86 11.83 43.68
N LYS A 99 -28.62 12.31 43.55
CA LYS A 99 -28.10 13.38 44.40
C LYS A 99 -28.59 14.72 43.86
N GLY A 100 -29.24 15.51 44.73
CA GLY A 100 -29.53 16.90 44.43
C GLY A 100 -28.23 17.68 44.23
N LEU A 101 -28.13 18.38 43.10
CA LEU A 101 -27.01 19.28 42.78
C LEU A 101 -27.51 20.72 42.84
N GLU A 102 -26.66 21.62 43.36
CA GLU A 102 -26.96 23.04 43.29
C GLU A 102 -26.65 23.58 41.89
N PHE A 103 -27.48 24.50 41.40
CA PHE A 103 -27.30 25.08 40.06
C PHE A 103 -25.96 25.81 39.88
N LYS A 104 -25.39 26.35 40.97
CA LYS A 104 -24.09 27.03 40.95
C LYS A 104 -22.97 26.07 40.55
N ASP A 105 -22.97 24.87 41.13
CA ASP A 105 -21.97 23.84 40.88
C ASP A 105 -22.01 23.37 39.41
N VAL A 106 -23.20 23.36 38.79
CA VAL A 106 -23.37 23.00 37.38
C VAL A 106 -22.85 24.09 36.44
N ILE A 107 -23.04 25.36 36.79
CA ILE A 107 -22.58 26.51 35.97
C ILE A 107 -21.06 26.67 36.07
N GLU A 108 -20.48 26.43 37.24
CA GLU A 108 -19.04 26.53 37.49
C GLU A 108 -18.24 25.31 37.01
N ALA A 109 -18.93 24.24 36.59
CA ALA A 109 -18.29 23.02 36.09
C ALA A 109 -17.42 23.31 34.85
N PRO A 110 -16.17 22.84 34.81
CA PRO A 110 -15.30 23.06 33.66
C PRO A 110 -15.80 22.31 32.43
N LEU A 111 -15.65 22.93 31.26
CA LEU A 111 -16.01 22.31 29.98
C LEU A 111 -15.16 21.04 29.73
N PRO A 112 -15.76 19.97 29.18
CA PRO A 112 -15.01 18.78 28.79
C PRO A 112 -14.04 19.09 27.66
N LYS A 113 -12.91 18.38 27.63
CA LYS A 113 -11.93 18.50 26.54
C LYS A 113 -12.51 17.93 25.25
N ALA A 114 -12.44 18.69 24.17
CA ALA A 114 -12.84 18.22 22.85
C ALA A 114 -11.84 17.14 22.34
N PRO A 115 -12.34 16.04 21.74
CA PRO A 115 -11.48 15.08 21.06
C PRO A 115 -10.83 15.71 19.81
N LEU A 116 -9.76 15.09 19.33
CA LEU A 116 -9.14 15.46 18.05
C LEU A 116 -10.04 15.07 16.87
N ASP A 117 -9.89 15.80 15.77
CA ASP A 117 -10.58 15.49 14.52
C ASP A 117 -10.18 14.11 13.97
N THR A 118 -11.12 13.48 13.26
CA THR A 118 -10.91 12.15 12.68
C THR A 118 -9.94 12.22 11.50
N ALA A 119 -8.84 11.47 11.58
CA ALA A 119 -7.86 11.34 10.51
C ALA A 119 -7.70 9.87 10.10
N VAL A 120 -7.47 9.63 8.80
CA VAL A 120 -7.24 8.29 8.25
C VAL A 120 -5.74 8.08 8.03
N VAL A 121 -5.19 7.03 8.63
CA VAL A 121 -3.79 6.61 8.43
C VAL A 121 -3.78 5.29 7.67
N ALA A 122 -3.13 5.28 6.50
CA ALA A 122 -3.01 4.10 5.66
C ALA A 122 -1.69 3.38 5.92
N HIS A 123 -1.73 2.05 6.02
CA HIS A 123 -0.56 1.19 6.11
C HIS A 123 -0.79 -0.10 5.30
N TRP A 124 0.28 -0.83 5.01
CA TRP A 124 0.20 -2.11 4.30
C TRP A 124 -0.22 -3.23 5.25
N LEU A 125 -1.41 -3.78 5.05
CA LEU A 125 -1.89 -4.95 5.80
C LEU A 125 -1.23 -6.25 5.31
N ALA A 126 -1.06 -6.41 3.99
CA ALA A 126 -0.46 -7.60 3.41
C ALA A 126 0.25 -7.29 2.09
N ILE A 127 1.36 -7.98 1.85
CA ILE A 127 2.10 -8.00 0.58
C ILE A 127 2.18 -9.47 0.15
N ASP A 128 1.62 -9.79 -1.03
CA ASP A 128 1.54 -11.17 -1.56
C ASP A 128 0.97 -12.20 -0.57
N GLY A 129 0.00 -11.79 0.24
CA GLY A 129 -0.65 -12.65 1.25
C GLY A 129 0.13 -12.81 2.56
N VAL A 130 1.29 -12.18 2.69
CA VAL A 130 2.07 -12.15 3.94
C VAL A 130 1.88 -10.79 4.62
N GLN A 131 1.52 -10.80 5.91
CA GLN A 131 1.42 -9.59 6.71
C GLN A 131 2.81 -9.10 7.10
N PRO A 132 3.21 -7.87 6.73
CA PRO A 132 4.50 -7.33 7.14
C PRO A 132 4.47 -6.99 8.65
N ALA A 133 5.60 -7.19 9.32
CA ALA A 133 5.77 -6.89 10.74
C ALA A 133 6.00 -5.37 10.96
N ILE A 134 4.93 -4.60 10.79
CA ILE A 134 4.89 -3.15 11.06
C ILE A 134 4.16 -2.95 12.40
N PRO A 135 4.51 -1.98 13.26
CA PRO A 135 3.84 -1.73 14.55
C PRO A 135 2.30 -1.67 14.49
N GLU A 136 1.70 -1.21 13.39
CA GLU A 136 0.24 -1.16 13.22
C GLU A 136 -0.38 -2.54 12.96
N ASN A 137 0.40 -3.51 12.48
CA ASN A 137 -0.05 -4.87 12.20
C ASN A 137 0.13 -5.75 13.44
N ALA A 138 -0.98 -6.27 13.97
CA ALA A 138 -0.91 -7.24 15.05
C ALA A 138 -0.15 -8.51 14.61
N PRO A 139 0.78 -9.04 15.43
CA PRO A 139 1.38 -10.33 15.15
C PRO A 139 0.28 -11.40 15.13
N ILE A 140 0.38 -12.36 14.20
CA ILE A 140 -0.63 -13.41 13.97
C ILE A 140 -0.94 -14.19 15.27
N GLU A 141 0.04 -14.27 16.18
CA GLU A 141 -0.06 -14.87 17.50
C GLU A 141 -1.06 -14.15 18.44
N ALA A 142 -1.29 -12.84 18.25
CA ALA A 142 -2.22 -12.05 19.05
C ALA A 142 -3.69 -12.17 18.59
N LEU A 143 -3.95 -12.75 17.41
CA LEU A 143 -5.30 -13.02 16.89
C LEU A 143 -5.81 -14.42 17.27
N ALA A 144 -4.93 -15.31 17.72
CA ALA A 144 -5.34 -16.50 18.44
C ALA A 144 -5.93 -16.06 19.78
N VAL A 145 -7.19 -16.43 20.02
CA VAL A 145 -7.89 -16.31 21.31
C VAL A 145 -6.91 -16.56 22.47
N PRO A 146 -6.91 -15.76 23.56
CA PRO A 146 -5.92 -15.89 24.61
C PRO A 146 -6.01 -17.25 25.29
N SER A 147 -5.16 -18.17 24.87
CA SER A 147 -4.72 -19.29 25.69
C SER A 147 -3.69 -18.74 26.67
N ASP A 148 -3.99 -18.83 27.96
CA ASP A 148 -3.10 -18.50 29.07
C ASP A 148 -1.67 -19.03 28.89
N ILE A 149 -0.72 -18.27 29.46
CA ILE A 149 0.69 -18.59 29.79
C ILE A 149 1.78 -18.06 28.82
N LYS A 150 2.26 -16.85 29.17
CA LYS A 150 3.64 -16.30 29.17
C LYS A 150 4.70 -16.96 28.25
N LYS A 151 5.38 -16.10 27.45
CA LYS A 151 6.76 -15.63 27.73
C LYS A 151 7.17 -14.47 26.83
N SER A 152 7.78 -13.47 27.47
CA SER A 152 8.49 -12.33 26.91
C SER A 152 9.90 -12.71 26.46
N GLU A 153 10.38 -12.12 25.36
CA GLU A 153 11.76 -11.62 25.25
C GLU A 153 11.90 -10.64 24.07
N TYR A 154 12.50 -9.48 24.37
CA TYR A 154 12.88 -8.42 23.42
C TYR A 154 14.15 -8.79 22.67
N LYS A 155 14.26 -8.41 21.38
CA LYS A 155 15.47 -7.79 20.81
C LYS A 155 15.09 -6.82 19.67
N GLU A 156 15.49 -5.56 19.83
CA GLU A 156 15.75 -4.64 18.72
C GLU A 156 16.92 -5.19 17.90
N ASP A 157 16.80 -5.17 16.56
CA ASP A 157 17.84 -4.71 15.64
C ASP A 157 17.42 -4.99 14.19
N GLY A 158 17.31 -3.90 13.41
CA GLY A 158 17.31 -3.94 11.95
C GLY A 158 16.04 -4.45 11.28
N ILE A 159 15.23 -3.54 10.74
CA ILE A 159 14.24 -3.88 9.71
C ILE A 159 15.01 -4.25 8.43
N SER A 160 15.56 -5.46 8.38
CA SER A 160 15.72 -6.18 7.13
C SER A 160 14.35 -6.73 6.79
N VAL A 161 13.71 -6.11 5.81
CA VAL A 161 12.70 -6.79 4.99
C VAL A 161 13.46 -7.92 4.29
N ASP A 162 13.65 -9.01 5.04
CA ASP A 162 14.22 -10.25 4.57
C ASP A 162 13.09 -10.87 3.74
N ILE A 163 12.96 -10.38 2.50
CA ILE A 163 12.35 -11.14 1.42
C ILE A 163 13.30 -12.31 1.21
N LYS A 164 13.28 -13.27 2.14
CA LYS A 164 13.69 -14.63 1.85
C LYS A 164 12.78 -15.05 0.73
N LEU A 165 13.31 -14.99 -0.49
CA LEU A 165 12.63 -15.56 -1.65
C LEU A 165 12.30 -17.02 -1.31
N PRO A 166 11.03 -17.40 -1.50
CA PRO A 166 10.26 -17.98 -0.41
C PRO A 166 10.20 -19.50 -0.51
N VAL A 167 9.62 -20.10 0.54
CA VAL A 167 8.67 -21.22 0.46
C VAL A 167 8.44 -21.66 -0.99
N LYS A 168 8.88 -22.88 -1.37
CA LYS A 168 8.63 -23.51 -2.67
C LYS A 168 7.28 -23.03 -3.20
N HIS A 169 7.26 -22.05 -4.12
CA HIS A 169 5.99 -21.58 -4.65
C HIS A 169 5.29 -22.83 -5.18
N VAL A 170 4.03 -23.01 -4.82
CA VAL A 170 3.17 -24.05 -5.40
C VAL A 170 2.88 -23.61 -6.83
N LEU A 171 3.90 -23.64 -7.67
CA LEU A 171 3.81 -23.42 -9.10
C LEU A 171 3.12 -24.64 -9.67
N SER A 172 1.99 -24.41 -10.33
CA SER A 172 1.35 -25.44 -11.14
C SER A 172 2.34 -25.94 -12.20
N ARG A 173 2.25 -27.23 -12.55
CA ARG A 173 3.06 -27.84 -13.61
C ARG A 173 2.97 -27.06 -14.92
N GLU A 174 1.79 -26.53 -15.24
CA GLU A 174 1.57 -25.72 -16.44
C GLU A 174 2.34 -24.39 -16.42
N LEU A 175 2.45 -23.74 -15.25
CA LEU A 175 3.20 -22.50 -15.10
C LEU A 175 4.70 -22.73 -15.20
N GLN A 176 5.19 -23.88 -14.71
CA GLN A 176 6.60 -24.27 -14.86
C GLN A 176 6.93 -24.52 -16.34
N LEU A 177 6.09 -25.30 -17.05
CA LEU A 177 6.26 -25.54 -18.49
C LEU A 177 6.20 -24.23 -19.30
N TYR A 178 5.32 -23.30 -18.93
CA TYR A 178 5.25 -21.97 -19.53
C TYR A 178 6.54 -21.18 -19.30
N PHE A 179 7.05 -21.16 -18.07
CA PHE A 179 8.30 -20.49 -17.73
C PHE A 179 9.48 -21.08 -18.50
N GLU A 180 9.64 -22.41 -18.47
CA GLU A 180 10.67 -23.13 -19.22
C GLU A 180 10.59 -22.82 -20.71
N LYS A 181 9.39 -22.74 -21.27
CA LYS A 181 9.23 -22.45 -22.69
C LYS A 181 9.68 -21.03 -23.05
N ILE A 182 9.38 -20.05 -22.19
CA ILE A 182 9.82 -18.67 -22.41
C ILE A 182 11.34 -18.57 -22.26
N THR A 183 11.92 -19.14 -21.22
CA THR A 183 13.38 -19.08 -21.00
C THR A 183 14.13 -19.76 -22.15
N GLU A 184 13.67 -20.93 -22.61
CA GLU A 184 14.24 -21.61 -23.79
C GLU A 184 14.19 -20.73 -25.05
N LEU A 185 13.05 -20.09 -25.32
CA LEU A 185 12.88 -19.19 -26.47
C LEU A 185 13.80 -17.96 -26.39
N THR A 186 14.05 -17.44 -25.18
CA THR A 186 14.91 -16.28 -24.97
C THR A 186 16.38 -16.57 -25.26
N VAL A 187 16.87 -17.74 -24.83
CA VAL A 187 18.26 -18.17 -25.01
C VAL A 187 18.51 -18.64 -26.45
N THR A 188 17.56 -19.39 -27.02
CA THR A 188 17.78 -20.09 -28.30
C THR A 188 17.35 -19.28 -29.53
N ARG A 189 16.28 -18.48 -29.43
CA ARG A 189 15.63 -17.84 -30.59
C ARG A 189 15.12 -16.40 -30.34
N SER A 190 16.02 -15.51 -29.97
CA SER A 190 15.76 -14.08 -29.66
C SER A 190 15.10 -13.25 -30.78
N ASN A 191 15.20 -13.66 -32.06
CA ASN A 191 14.62 -12.95 -33.21
C ASN A 191 13.39 -13.66 -33.84
N SER A 192 12.93 -14.78 -33.28
CA SER A 192 11.82 -15.54 -33.85
C SER A 192 10.47 -14.81 -33.71
N ILE A 193 9.55 -15.09 -34.64
CA ILE A 193 8.15 -14.65 -34.57
C ILE A 193 7.50 -15.21 -33.30
N LEU A 194 7.81 -16.45 -32.93
CA LEU A 194 7.34 -17.09 -31.70
C LEU A 194 7.75 -16.31 -30.44
N PHE A 195 8.93 -15.69 -30.45
CA PHE A 195 9.37 -14.86 -29.32
C PHE A 195 8.56 -13.56 -29.23
N LYS A 196 8.18 -12.97 -30.38
CA LYS A 196 7.30 -11.79 -30.39
C LYS A 196 5.91 -12.12 -29.87
N GLU A 197 5.36 -13.26 -30.24
CA GLU A 197 4.06 -13.75 -29.75
C GLU A 197 4.12 -14.04 -28.25
N ALA A 198 5.19 -14.69 -27.78
CA ALA A 198 5.42 -14.90 -26.36
C ALA A 198 5.44 -13.57 -25.58
N LEU A 199 6.16 -12.55 -26.07
CA LEU A 199 6.18 -11.23 -25.42
C LEU A 199 4.81 -10.55 -25.36
N VAL A 200 3.95 -10.77 -26.36
CA VAL A 200 2.56 -10.27 -26.33
C VAL A 200 1.77 -11.01 -25.26
N SER A 201 1.88 -12.34 -25.17
CA SER A 201 1.29 -13.14 -24.11
C SER A 201 1.71 -12.65 -22.72
N LEU A 202 3.01 -12.43 -22.47
CA LEU A 202 3.47 -11.85 -21.18
C LEU A 202 2.85 -10.47 -20.86
N ALA A 203 2.53 -9.68 -21.88
CA ALA A 203 1.96 -8.35 -21.70
C ALA A 203 0.44 -8.38 -21.45
N THR A 204 -0.27 -9.42 -21.87
CA THR A 204 -1.73 -9.53 -21.77
C THR A 204 -2.20 -10.43 -20.63
N ASP A 205 -1.41 -11.45 -20.28
CA ASP A 205 -1.87 -12.53 -19.42
C ASP A 205 -1.92 -12.09 -17.94
N SER A 206 -3.03 -12.37 -17.27
CA SER A 206 -3.33 -11.93 -15.90
C SER A 206 -2.90 -12.93 -14.81
N GLY A 207 -2.64 -14.18 -15.17
CA GLY A 207 -2.31 -15.27 -14.23
C GLY A 207 -0.82 -15.41 -13.89
N LEU A 208 0.05 -14.51 -14.38
CA LEU A 208 1.50 -14.66 -14.30
C LEU A 208 2.12 -14.09 -13.02
N HIS A 209 1.33 -13.54 -12.10
CA HIS A 209 1.84 -12.93 -10.86
C HIS A 209 2.80 -13.83 -10.06
N PRO A 210 2.52 -15.14 -9.85
CA PRO A 210 3.45 -16.03 -9.14
C PRO A 210 4.79 -16.27 -9.85
N LEU A 211 4.87 -16.00 -11.16
CA LEU A 211 6.09 -16.17 -11.96
C LEU A 211 6.97 -14.92 -11.98
N VAL A 212 6.44 -13.75 -11.58
CA VAL A 212 7.18 -12.48 -11.59
C VAL A 212 8.50 -12.55 -10.81
N PRO A 213 8.57 -13.10 -9.58
CA PRO A 213 9.83 -13.22 -8.85
C PRO A 213 10.88 -14.01 -9.63
N TYR A 214 10.46 -15.14 -10.24
CA TYR A 214 11.33 -16.02 -11.01
C TYR A 214 11.86 -15.33 -12.27
N PHE A 215 11.01 -14.60 -12.99
CA PHE A 215 11.45 -13.79 -14.14
C PHE A 215 12.41 -12.69 -13.73
N THR A 216 12.17 -11.99 -12.61
CA THR A 216 13.07 -10.92 -12.15
C THR A 216 14.44 -11.45 -11.73
N TYR A 217 14.48 -12.61 -11.06
CA TYR A 217 15.71 -13.31 -10.71
C TYR A 217 16.45 -13.80 -11.96
N PHE A 218 15.75 -14.47 -12.88
CA PHE A 218 16.31 -14.94 -14.15
C PHE A 218 16.91 -13.78 -14.97
N VAL A 219 16.21 -12.66 -15.08
CA VAL A 219 16.72 -11.47 -15.77
C VAL A 219 17.96 -10.92 -15.07
N ALA A 220 17.97 -10.84 -13.73
CA ALA A 220 19.12 -10.33 -12.99
C ALA A 220 20.36 -11.22 -13.16
N ASP A 221 20.18 -12.53 -13.10
CA ASP A 221 21.27 -13.50 -13.22
C ASP A 221 21.86 -13.49 -14.65
N GLU A 222 21.01 -13.62 -15.67
CA GLU A 222 21.42 -13.61 -17.08
C GLU A 222 22.10 -12.31 -17.50
N VAL A 223 21.61 -11.16 -17.03
CA VAL A 223 22.26 -9.86 -17.30
C VAL A 223 23.66 -9.81 -16.69
N SER A 224 23.87 -10.40 -15.50
CA SER A 224 25.16 -10.38 -14.82
C SER A 224 26.17 -11.35 -15.44
N GLN A 225 25.72 -12.53 -15.88
CA GLN A 225 26.58 -13.58 -16.43
C GLN A 225 26.90 -13.35 -17.92
N ASN A 226 25.95 -12.84 -18.71
CA ASN A 226 26.03 -12.82 -20.18
C ASN A 226 26.12 -11.41 -20.79
N LEU A 227 27.01 -10.55 -20.28
CA LEU A 227 27.27 -9.20 -20.83
C LEU A 227 27.88 -9.20 -22.25
N SER A 228 28.39 -10.34 -22.72
CA SER A 228 29.02 -10.50 -24.04
C SER A 228 28.05 -10.75 -25.18
N ASN A 229 26.82 -11.19 -24.91
CA ASN A 229 25.84 -11.59 -25.93
C ASN A 229 24.78 -10.50 -26.12
N TYR A 230 24.93 -9.67 -27.16
CA TYR A 230 24.00 -8.59 -27.49
C TYR A 230 22.55 -9.07 -27.68
N HIS A 231 22.35 -10.15 -28.43
CA HIS A 231 21.01 -10.64 -28.78
C HIS A 231 20.20 -11.12 -27.56
N LEU A 232 20.87 -11.78 -26.60
CA LEU A 232 20.24 -12.22 -25.36
C LEU A 232 19.85 -11.01 -24.50
N LEU A 233 20.76 -10.05 -24.35
CA LEU A 233 20.50 -8.85 -23.56
C LEU A 233 19.36 -8.01 -24.13
N PHE A 234 19.29 -7.91 -25.45
CA PHE A 234 18.19 -7.26 -26.14
C PHE A 234 16.85 -7.99 -25.93
N ALA A 235 16.85 -9.34 -25.95
CA ALA A 235 15.67 -10.13 -25.63
C ALA A 235 15.21 -9.93 -24.18
N LEU A 236 16.13 -9.93 -23.21
CA LEU A 236 15.84 -9.70 -21.79
C LEU A 236 15.22 -8.32 -21.55
N MET A 237 15.77 -7.26 -22.14
CA MET A 237 15.18 -5.91 -22.02
C MET A 237 13.76 -5.85 -22.61
N ARG A 238 13.45 -6.65 -23.63
CA ARG A 238 12.09 -6.74 -24.19
C ARG A 238 11.13 -7.50 -23.28
N ILE A 239 11.58 -8.54 -22.58
CA ILE A 239 10.79 -9.23 -21.54
C ILE A 239 10.46 -8.24 -20.41
N VAL A 240 11.47 -7.51 -19.93
CA VAL A 240 11.24 -6.51 -18.88
C VAL A 240 10.24 -5.46 -19.35
N TRP A 241 10.34 -5.04 -20.62
CA TRP A 241 9.36 -4.12 -21.20
C TRP A 241 7.94 -4.69 -21.25
N SER A 242 7.76 -5.96 -21.65
CA SER A 242 6.44 -6.59 -21.69
C SER A 242 5.85 -6.76 -20.29
N LEU A 243 6.67 -7.16 -19.31
CA LEU A 243 6.25 -7.25 -17.91
C LEU A 243 5.78 -5.89 -17.39
N LEU A 244 6.56 -4.82 -17.61
CA LEU A 244 6.21 -3.47 -17.17
C LEU A 244 5.00 -2.86 -17.89
N ARG A 245 4.63 -3.37 -19.08
CA ARG A 245 3.43 -2.93 -19.81
C ARG A 245 2.16 -3.58 -19.27
N ASN A 246 2.27 -4.74 -18.63
CA ASN A 246 1.12 -5.46 -18.12
C ASN A 246 0.46 -4.66 -16.98
N PRO A 247 -0.86 -4.34 -17.07
CA PRO A 247 -1.57 -3.66 -16.00
C PRO A 247 -1.93 -4.59 -14.84
N HIS A 248 -2.00 -5.90 -15.07
CA HIS A 248 -2.45 -6.90 -14.10
C HIS A 248 -1.33 -7.39 -13.18
N LEU A 249 -0.07 -7.00 -13.43
CA LEU A 249 1.08 -7.40 -12.62
C LEU A 249 1.49 -6.29 -11.66
N HIS A 250 1.52 -6.60 -10.36
CA HIS A 250 2.03 -5.73 -9.32
C HIS A 250 3.55 -5.91 -9.19
N ILE A 251 4.32 -5.22 -10.05
CA ILE A 251 5.79 -5.31 -10.08
C ILE A 251 6.46 -4.45 -9.00
N GLU A 252 5.68 -3.62 -8.29
CA GLU A 252 6.13 -2.66 -7.28
C GLU A 252 7.14 -3.22 -6.27
N PRO A 253 6.93 -4.41 -5.65
CA PRO A 253 7.88 -4.99 -4.70
C PRO A 253 9.24 -5.34 -5.34
N TYR A 254 9.24 -5.71 -6.62
CA TYR A 254 10.42 -6.22 -7.32
C TYR A 254 11.19 -5.14 -8.09
N LEU A 255 10.67 -3.90 -8.14
CA LEU A 255 11.36 -2.78 -8.78
C LEU A 255 12.77 -2.60 -8.23
N HIS A 256 12.95 -2.79 -6.92
CA HIS A 256 14.27 -2.60 -6.32
C HIS A 256 15.32 -3.58 -6.86
N GLN A 257 14.92 -4.82 -7.16
CA GLN A 257 15.80 -5.87 -7.70
C GLN A 257 16.00 -5.74 -9.22
N LEU A 258 14.97 -5.31 -9.95
CA LEU A 258 15.01 -5.17 -11.41
C LEU A 258 15.85 -3.96 -11.87
N MET A 259 15.80 -2.85 -11.14
CA MET A 259 16.42 -1.59 -11.54
C MET A 259 17.96 -1.67 -11.66
N PRO A 260 18.70 -2.29 -10.73
CA PRO A 260 20.14 -2.52 -10.90
C PRO A 260 20.49 -3.23 -12.21
N SER A 261 19.71 -4.23 -12.62
CA SER A 261 19.94 -4.98 -13.87
C SER A 261 19.78 -4.07 -15.09
N VAL A 262 18.74 -3.25 -15.14
CA VAL A 262 18.51 -2.28 -16.23
C VAL A 262 19.58 -1.18 -16.25
N ILE A 263 19.96 -0.65 -15.08
CA ILE A 263 21.02 0.38 -14.98
C ILE A 263 22.36 -0.20 -15.41
N THR A 264 22.66 -1.46 -15.08
CA THR A 264 23.89 -2.14 -15.51
C THR A 264 23.93 -2.24 -17.03
N CYS A 265 22.81 -2.56 -17.69
CA CYS A 265 22.71 -2.56 -19.16
C CYS A 265 22.91 -1.17 -19.78
N LEU A 266 22.60 -0.11 -19.04
CA LEU A 266 22.79 1.27 -19.48
C LEU A 266 24.24 1.74 -19.31
N VAL A 267 24.88 1.42 -18.18
CA VAL A 267 26.16 2.00 -17.72
C VAL A 267 27.33 1.00 -17.82
N ALA A 268 27.14 -0.18 -18.41
CA ALA A 268 28.21 -1.17 -18.58
C ALA A 268 29.36 -0.66 -19.47
N LYS A 269 30.60 -1.00 -19.06
CA LYS A 269 31.86 -0.60 -19.71
C LYS A 269 32.06 -1.29 -21.06
N ARG A 270 31.75 -2.58 -21.15
CA ARG A 270 31.79 -3.40 -22.35
C ARG A 270 30.49 -4.18 -22.44
N LEU A 271 29.73 -3.92 -23.49
CA LEU A 271 28.59 -4.72 -23.90
C LEU A 271 29.03 -5.32 -25.22
N GLY A 272 28.88 -6.64 -25.39
CA GLY A 272 29.31 -7.33 -26.61
C GLY A 272 30.80 -7.55 -26.78
N ASN A 273 31.13 -8.61 -27.52
CA ASN A 273 32.50 -8.93 -27.93
C ASN A 273 32.85 -8.40 -29.33
N LYS A 274 31.86 -7.95 -30.12
CA LYS A 274 32.07 -7.48 -31.51
C LYS A 274 31.85 -5.97 -31.62
N ILE A 275 32.79 -5.30 -32.29
CA ILE A 275 32.73 -3.85 -32.58
C ILE A 275 31.55 -3.49 -33.50
N SER A 276 30.96 -4.48 -34.18
CA SER A 276 29.83 -4.36 -35.12
C SER A 276 28.44 -4.37 -34.46
N ASP A 277 28.35 -4.63 -33.16
CA ASP A 277 27.06 -4.80 -32.50
C ASP A 277 26.48 -3.43 -32.09
N ASN A 278 25.17 -3.24 -32.33
CA ASN A 278 24.44 -1.99 -32.08
C ASN A 278 24.20 -1.74 -30.58
N HIS A 279 25.26 -1.63 -29.78
CA HIS A 279 25.16 -1.37 -28.35
C HIS A 279 24.52 -0.02 -28.01
N TRP A 280 24.44 0.90 -28.97
CA TRP A 280 23.73 2.16 -28.82
C TRP A 280 22.20 1.96 -28.75
N GLU A 281 21.65 1.05 -29.54
CA GLU A 281 20.20 0.77 -29.56
C GLU A 281 19.73 0.17 -28.25
N LEU A 282 20.48 -0.80 -27.71
CA LEU A 282 20.18 -1.39 -26.41
C LEU A 282 20.16 -0.34 -25.30
N ARG A 283 21.14 0.57 -25.28
CA ARG A 283 21.17 1.67 -24.29
C ARG A 283 20.00 2.62 -24.45
N ASN A 284 19.56 2.91 -25.68
CA ASN A 284 18.39 3.72 -25.94
C ASN A 284 17.10 3.04 -25.42
N VAL A 285 16.95 1.73 -25.64
CA VAL A 285 15.82 0.94 -25.12
C VAL A 285 15.84 0.91 -23.59
N ALA A 286 17.00 0.65 -22.97
CA ALA A 286 17.16 0.66 -21.52
C ALA A 286 16.83 2.04 -20.91
N ALA A 287 17.28 3.13 -21.53
CA ALA A 287 16.96 4.48 -21.08
C ALA A 287 15.44 4.78 -21.17
N ASN A 288 14.79 4.35 -22.25
CA ASN A 288 13.33 4.48 -22.38
C ASN A 288 12.58 3.64 -21.34
N LEU A 289 13.11 2.47 -20.96
CA LEU A 289 12.54 1.58 -19.95
C LEU A 289 12.67 2.20 -18.55
N VAL A 290 13.84 2.76 -18.22
CA VAL A 290 14.02 3.53 -16.98
C VAL A 290 13.05 4.71 -16.92
N ALA A 291 12.84 5.40 -18.04
CA ALA A 291 11.89 6.51 -18.10
C ALA A 291 10.42 6.06 -17.92
N SER A 292 10.02 4.93 -18.49
CA SER A 292 8.66 4.39 -18.30
C SER A 292 8.43 3.98 -16.84
N VAL A 293 9.42 3.35 -16.19
CA VAL A 293 9.38 3.03 -14.76
C VAL A 293 9.25 4.31 -13.93
N CYS A 294 10.07 5.33 -14.20
CA CYS A 294 10.05 6.57 -13.43
C CYS A 294 8.76 7.37 -13.59
N LYS A 295 8.11 7.31 -14.76
CA LYS A 295 6.80 7.94 -14.98
C LYS A 295 5.68 7.20 -14.25
N ARG A 296 5.69 5.86 -14.29
CA ARG A 296 4.65 5.04 -13.68
C ARG A 296 4.75 5.04 -12.15
N TYR A 297 5.96 4.87 -11.61
CA TYR A 297 6.18 4.63 -10.18
C TYR A 297 6.80 5.82 -9.43
N GLY A 298 7.10 6.93 -10.10
CA GLY A 298 7.74 8.09 -9.48
C GLY A 298 6.92 8.77 -8.38
N HIS A 299 5.59 8.64 -8.41
CA HIS A 299 4.70 9.19 -7.38
C HIS A 299 4.63 8.30 -6.14
N VAL A 300 4.74 6.97 -6.31
CA VAL A 300 4.67 6.00 -5.21
C VAL A 300 6.03 5.91 -4.49
N TYR A 301 7.13 5.99 -5.24
CA TYR A 301 8.49 5.84 -4.71
C TYR A 301 9.32 7.10 -4.87
N HIS A 302 9.23 8.01 -3.88
CA HIS A 302 10.05 9.21 -3.82
C HIS A 302 11.56 8.92 -3.79
N ASN A 303 11.99 7.73 -3.36
CA ASN A 303 13.41 7.33 -3.31
C ASN A 303 13.97 6.82 -4.65
N LEU A 304 13.11 6.42 -5.61
CA LEU A 304 13.57 5.80 -6.85
C LEU A 304 14.24 6.83 -7.78
N GLN A 305 13.63 7.99 -8.00
CA GLN A 305 14.18 9.03 -8.86
C GLN A 305 15.51 9.63 -8.32
N PRO A 306 15.64 10.00 -7.03
CA PRO A 306 16.90 10.50 -6.46
C PRO A 306 18.03 9.47 -6.52
N ARG A 307 17.73 8.17 -6.28
CA ARG A 307 18.75 7.11 -6.35
C ARG A 307 19.28 6.92 -7.77
N LEU A 308 18.39 6.92 -8.77
CA LEU A 308 18.75 6.80 -10.18
C LEU A 308 19.57 7.99 -10.67
N THR A 309 19.11 9.20 -10.38
CA THR A 309 19.80 10.43 -10.77
C THR A 309 21.19 10.49 -10.15
N ARG A 310 21.35 10.16 -8.86
CA ARG A 310 22.67 10.08 -8.21
C ARG A 310 23.60 9.07 -8.88
N THR A 311 23.08 7.89 -9.23
CA THR A 311 23.88 6.83 -9.89
C THR A 311 24.34 7.26 -11.28
N LEU A 312 23.46 7.86 -12.08
CA LEU A 312 23.78 8.36 -13.42
C LEU A 312 24.70 9.58 -13.38
N LEU A 313 24.53 10.48 -12.42
CA LEU A 313 25.42 11.64 -12.23
C LEU A 313 26.83 11.20 -11.83
N HIS A 314 26.96 10.21 -10.93
CA HIS A 314 28.25 9.61 -10.60
C HIS A 314 28.89 8.93 -11.82
N ALA A 315 28.11 8.29 -12.68
CA ALA A 315 28.59 7.77 -13.97
C ALA A 315 29.04 8.87 -14.95
N PHE A 316 28.40 10.03 -14.90
CA PHE A 316 28.69 11.15 -15.80
C PHE A 316 29.92 11.96 -15.38
N LEU A 317 30.09 12.22 -14.07
CA LEU A 317 31.14 13.11 -13.53
C LEU A 317 32.53 12.46 -13.45
N ASP A 318 32.63 11.13 -13.51
CA ASP A 318 33.92 10.44 -13.38
C ASP A 318 34.69 10.40 -14.73
N PRO A 319 35.87 11.03 -14.84
CA PRO A 319 36.63 11.13 -16.11
C PRO A 319 37.36 9.86 -16.51
N THR A 320 37.43 8.88 -15.61
CA THR A 320 38.10 7.59 -15.84
C THR A 320 37.20 6.57 -16.56
N LYS A 321 35.92 6.90 -16.78
CA LYS A 321 34.92 6.00 -17.38
C LYS A 321 34.99 6.00 -18.91
N ALA A 322 34.54 4.91 -19.51
CA ALA A 322 34.58 4.75 -20.97
C ALA A 322 33.48 5.57 -21.65
N LEU A 323 33.72 6.05 -22.88
CA LEU A 323 32.74 6.78 -23.72
C LEU A 323 31.34 6.14 -23.76
N PRO A 324 31.20 4.80 -23.85
CA PRO A 324 29.87 4.18 -23.88
C PRO A 324 29.08 4.34 -22.56
N GLN A 325 29.78 4.48 -21.42
CA GLN A 325 29.16 4.73 -20.12
C GLN A 325 28.65 6.17 -20.00
N HIS A 326 29.44 7.12 -20.51
CA HIS A 326 29.02 8.53 -20.60
C HIS A 326 27.80 8.68 -21.52
N TYR A 327 27.78 8.00 -22.67
CA TYR A 327 26.61 7.98 -23.56
C TYR A 327 25.35 7.46 -22.84
N GLY A 328 25.46 6.31 -22.15
CA GLY A 328 24.34 5.75 -21.38
C GLY A 328 23.85 6.68 -20.26
N ALA A 329 24.78 7.33 -19.54
CA ALA A 329 24.43 8.29 -18.50
C ALA A 329 23.69 9.52 -19.05
N VAL A 330 24.16 10.08 -20.16
CA VAL A 330 23.52 11.23 -20.82
C VAL A 330 22.13 10.85 -21.34
N GLN A 331 22.00 9.70 -22.01
CA GLN A 331 20.72 9.25 -22.55
C GLN A 331 19.71 8.94 -21.44
N GLY A 332 20.15 8.32 -20.33
CA GLY A 332 19.30 8.07 -19.15
C GLY A 332 18.82 9.37 -18.49
N LEU A 333 19.71 10.36 -18.32
CA LEU A 333 19.35 11.67 -17.78
C LEU A 333 18.41 12.44 -18.71
N ALA A 334 18.59 12.35 -20.03
CA ALA A 334 17.69 12.96 -21.01
C ALA A 334 16.27 12.35 -20.95
N ALA A 335 16.17 11.03 -20.71
CA ALA A 335 14.89 10.32 -20.67
C ALA A 335 14.08 10.56 -19.39
N LEU A 336 14.72 10.93 -18.28
CA LEU A 336 14.08 11.23 -16.99
C LEU A 336 13.26 12.55 -16.98
N GLY A 337 13.42 13.40 -18.01
CA GLY A 337 12.59 14.59 -18.24
C GLY A 337 13.26 15.91 -17.84
N PRO A 338 12.66 17.05 -18.23
CA PRO A 338 13.28 18.37 -18.12
C PRO A 338 13.46 18.85 -16.68
N SER A 339 12.68 18.39 -15.70
CA SER A 339 12.81 18.79 -14.28
C SER A 339 14.14 18.36 -13.65
N VAL A 340 14.64 17.17 -14.01
CA VAL A 340 15.96 16.66 -13.59
C VAL A 340 17.08 17.37 -14.35
N VAL A 341 16.85 17.68 -15.64
CA VAL A 341 17.78 18.46 -16.46
C VAL A 341 17.84 19.93 -16.00
N SER A 342 16.77 20.49 -15.42
CA SER A 342 16.79 21.84 -14.86
C SER A 342 17.51 21.93 -13.52
N LEU A 343 17.50 20.86 -12.71
CA LEU A 343 18.36 20.73 -11.52
C LEU A 343 19.86 20.79 -11.88
N ARG A 344 20.21 20.45 -13.13
CA ARG A 344 21.55 20.54 -13.72
C ARG A 344 22.06 21.98 -13.90
N HIS A 345 21.19 23.00 -13.94
CA HIS A 345 21.63 24.40 -14.02
C HIS A 345 22.32 24.89 -12.74
N SER A 346 22.35 24.09 -11.66
CA SER A 346 23.09 24.39 -10.43
C SER A 346 24.50 23.77 -10.38
N LEU A 347 24.86 22.86 -11.31
CA LEU A 347 26.24 22.39 -11.43
C LEU A 347 27.05 23.44 -12.19
N PRO A 348 28.25 23.83 -11.70
CA PRO A 348 29.01 24.92 -12.29
C PRO A 348 29.29 24.63 -13.76
N SER A 349 28.87 25.57 -14.61
CA SER A 349 29.01 25.58 -16.08
C SER A 349 30.44 25.32 -16.57
N THR A 350 31.43 25.43 -15.69
CA THR A 350 32.85 25.14 -15.92
C THR A 350 33.13 23.65 -16.15
N ILE A 351 32.47 22.73 -15.45
CA ILE A 351 32.75 21.28 -15.59
C ILE A 351 32.22 20.75 -16.93
N ILE A 352 31.05 21.22 -17.36
CA ILE A 352 30.45 20.83 -18.64
C ILE A 352 31.25 21.42 -19.82
N SER A 353 31.75 22.66 -19.68
CA SER A 353 32.62 23.29 -20.68
C SER A 353 33.98 22.57 -20.79
N LEU A 354 34.60 22.20 -19.68
CA LEU A 354 35.83 21.39 -19.67
C LEU A 354 35.61 19.98 -20.25
N TYR A 355 34.49 19.32 -19.95
CA TYR A 355 34.18 18.00 -20.50
C TYR A 355 33.83 18.02 -21.99
N LEU A 356 33.13 19.06 -22.46
CA LEU A 356 32.95 19.26 -23.90
C LEU A 356 34.30 19.52 -24.58
N CYS A 357 35.21 20.27 -23.94
CA CYS A 357 36.54 20.55 -24.48
C CYS A 357 37.39 19.27 -24.59
N VAL A 358 37.39 18.40 -23.56
CA VAL A 358 38.10 17.10 -23.58
C VAL A 358 37.48 16.09 -24.56
N CYS A 359 36.16 16.13 -24.77
CA CYS A 359 35.49 15.26 -25.75
C CYS A 359 35.68 15.73 -27.21
N VAL A 360 35.88 17.03 -27.44
CA VAL A 360 36.09 17.61 -28.78
C VAL A 360 37.47 17.24 -29.36
N GLU A 361 38.47 16.93 -28.54
CA GLU A 361 39.79 16.48 -29.00
C GLU A 361 39.84 15.03 -29.54
N ARG A 362 38.73 14.26 -29.48
CA ARG A 362 38.61 12.95 -30.15
C ARG A 362 37.57 13.01 -31.26
N GLU A 363 38.04 13.30 -32.47
CA GLU A 363 37.29 13.71 -33.68
C GLU A 363 36.14 12.78 -34.14
N SER A 364 35.99 11.56 -33.62
CA SER A 364 35.03 10.59 -34.17
C SER A 364 33.61 10.62 -33.59
N VAL A 365 33.34 11.42 -32.54
CA VAL A 365 32.02 11.44 -31.85
C VAL A 365 31.22 12.74 -32.09
N CYS A 366 31.78 13.70 -32.83
CA CYS A 366 31.18 15.02 -33.04
C CYS A 366 29.82 14.96 -33.77
N ALA A 367 29.56 13.92 -34.59
CA ALA A 367 28.29 13.75 -35.30
C ALA A 367 27.13 13.30 -34.39
N CYS A 368 27.39 12.43 -33.40
CA CYS A 368 26.35 11.90 -32.51
C CYS A 368 25.94 12.89 -31.40
N LEU A 369 26.89 13.67 -30.88
CA LEU A 369 26.61 14.74 -29.90
C LEU A 369 25.82 15.89 -30.53
N CYS A 370 26.01 16.16 -31.83
CA CYS A 370 25.24 17.18 -32.56
C CYS A 370 23.75 16.81 -32.71
N LEU A 371 23.44 15.52 -32.90
CA LEU A 371 22.06 15.01 -32.97
C LEU A 371 21.34 15.06 -31.61
N VAL A 372 22.06 14.82 -30.52
CA VAL A 372 21.53 14.93 -29.15
C VAL A 372 21.34 16.41 -28.76
N CYS A 373 22.25 17.30 -29.15
CA CYS A 373 22.08 18.75 -28.96
C CYS A 373 20.89 19.32 -29.74
N ASN A 374 20.64 18.85 -30.97
CA ASN A 374 19.47 19.28 -31.76
C ASN A 374 18.13 18.80 -31.18
N ARG A 375 18.08 17.66 -30.48
CA ARG A 375 16.87 17.21 -29.77
C ARG A 375 16.64 17.91 -28.43
N LEU A 376 17.68 18.45 -27.80
CA LEU A 376 17.61 19.13 -26.50
C LEU A 376 17.27 20.62 -26.58
N ASN A 377 17.10 21.19 -27.78
CA ASN A 377 16.71 22.59 -28.00
C ASN A 377 17.48 23.59 -27.11
N ILE A 378 18.77 23.36 -26.91
CA ILE A 378 19.67 24.32 -26.28
C ILE A 378 19.85 25.43 -27.32
N ARG A 379 19.17 26.57 -27.11
CA ARG A 379 19.33 27.76 -27.94
C ARG A 379 20.83 28.06 -28.10
N ARG A 380 21.34 27.90 -29.32
CA ARG A 380 22.58 28.51 -29.81
C ARG A 380 22.43 30.04 -29.78
N GLN A 381 22.47 30.65 -28.61
CA GLN A 381 22.63 32.10 -28.48
C GLN A 381 23.43 32.36 -27.21
N GLN A 382 24.74 32.14 -27.26
CA GLN A 382 25.80 32.94 -26.60
C GLN A 382 27.19 32.45 -27.09
N LEU A 383 27.34 32.23 -28.39
CA LEU A 383 28.64 32.23 -29.07
C LEU A 383 28.62 33.42 -30.03
N GLY A 384 28.54 34.61 -29.43
CA GLY A 384 28.65 35.89 -30.12
C GLY A 384 30.04 36.45 -29.88
N ARG A 385 30.89 36.35 -30.90
CA ARG A 385 31.87 37.34 -31.35
C ARG A 385 32.57 38.20 -30.28
N TYR A 386 33.89 38.01 -30.20
CA TYR A 386 34.94 38.92 -29.69
C TYR A 386 34.87 39.35 -28.22
#